data_AF-A0AAU3NMK9-F1
#
_entry.id   AF-A0AAU3NMK9-F1
#
_cell.length_a   1.000
_cell.length_b   1.000
_cell.length_c   1.000
_cell.angle_alpha   90.00
_cell.angle_beta   90.00
_cell.angle_gamma   90.00
#
_symmetry.space_group_name_H-M   'P 1'
#
loop_
_entity.id
_entity.type
_entity.pdbx_description
1 polymer ?
#
loop_
_entity_poly.entity_id
_entity_poly.type
_entity_poly.pdbx_seq_one_letter_code
_entity_poly.pdbx_strand_id
1 'polypeptide(L)'
;MTDWTPPPPGDRREQLPDDVLALIDIPPYTSTACETAALLDTAGSTRQDQADGLYAWAERLHSRCRLNNKFTGVLCRCGCHQRSR
;
A
#
# COMPACT_ATOMS: atom_id res chain seq x y z
N MET A 1 -36.07 8.53 8.21
CA MET A 1 -34.66 8.24 7.90
C MET A 1 -34.69 7.03 6.99
N THR A 2 -34.14 7.12 5.78
CA THR A 2 -34.11 5.98 4.85
C THR A 2 -33.24 4.88 5.43
N ASP A 3 -33.79 3.68 5.58
CA ASP A 3 -33.08 2.46 5.99
C ASP A 3 -32.03 2.11 4.93
N TRP A 4 -30.85 2.71 5.07
CA TRP A 4 -29.71 2.33 4.26
C TRP A 4 -29.20 0.98 4.74
N THR A 5 -29.40 -0.05 3.91
CA THR A 5 -28.83 -1.38 4.14
C THR A 5 -27.50 -1.45 3.40
N PRO A 6 -26.39 -1.77 4.08
CA PRO A 6 -25.11 -1.94 3.42
C PRO A 6 -25.18 -3.09 2.41
N PRO A 7 -24.52 -2.97 1.24
CA PRO A 7 -24.51 -4.04 0.25
C PRO A 7 -23.80 -5.29 0.81
N PRO A 8 -24.22 -6.50 0.41
CA PRO A 8 -23.56 -7.73 0.80
C PRO A 8 -22.12 -7.78 0.25
N PRO A 9 -21.20 -8.52 0.90
CA PRO A 9 -19.84 -8.70 0.39
C PRO A 9 -19.85 -9.24 -1.06
N GLY A 10 -19.13 -8.57 -1.96
CA GLY A 10 -19.05 -8.94 -3.38
C GLY A 10 -20.12 -8.29 -4.28
N ASP A 11 -21.01 -7.48 -3.72
CA ASP A 11 -21.92 -6.65 -4.51
C ASP A 11 -21.13 -5.63 -5.36
N ARG A 12 -21.50 -5.53 -6.63
CA ARG A 12 -20.88 -4.65 -7.62
C ARG A 12 -21.68 -3.36 -7.87
N ARG A 13 -22.75 -3.12 -7.11
CA ARG A 13 -23.59 -1.92 -7.21
C ARG A 13 -22.81 -0.60 -7.18
N GLU A 14 -21.69 -0.56 -6.47
CA GLU A 14 -20.82 0.62 -6.34
C GLU A 14 -19.58 0.54 -7.26
N GLN A 15 -19.44 -0.53 -8.04
CA GLN A 15 -18.36 -0.70 -9.00
C GLN A 15 -18.70 0.05 -10.29
N LEU A 16 -17.73 0.77 -10.84
CA LEU A 16 -17.87 1.38 -12.15
C LEU A 16 -18.04 0.28 -13.23
N PRO A 17 -18.85 0.52 -14.28
CA PRO A 17 -18.93 -0.37 -15.43
C PRO A 17 -17.55 -0.70 -16.03
N ASP A 18 -17.40 -1.92 -16.54
CA ASP A 18 -16.11 -2.45 -17.03
C ASP A 18 -15.53 -1.61 -18.18
N ASP A 19 -16.38 -1.05 -19.04
CA ASP A 19 -16.01 -0.16 -20.13
C ASP A 19 -15.46 1.18 -19.65
N VAL A 20 -15.95 1.68 -18.51
CA VAL A 20 -15.43 2.90 -17.86
C VAL A 20 -14.12 2.60 -17.12
N LEU A 21 -13.99 1.46 -16.46
CA LEU A 21 -12.75 1.03 -15.80
C LEU A 21 -11.62 0.82 -16.80
N ALA A 22 -11.92 0.35 -18.02
CA ALA A 22 -10.94 0.16 -19.08
C ALA A 22 -10.35 1.49 -19.63
N LEU A 23 -10.98 2.63 -19.34
CA LEU A 23 -10.50 3.95 -19.77
C LEU A 23 -9.53 4.60 -18.78
N ILE A 24 -9.35 4.02 -17.60
CA ILE A 24 -8.45 4.54 -16.57
C ILE A 24 -7.29 3.57 -16.34
N ASP A 25 -6.09 4.12 -16.26
CA ASP A 25 -4.91 3.33 -15.92
C ASP A 25 -4.92 3.12 -14.39
N ILE A 26 -5.42 1.96 -13.94
CA ILE A 26 -5.53 1.63 -12.52
C ILE A 26 -4.16 1.11 -12.07
N PRO A 27 -3.39 1.88 -11.28
CA PRO A 27 -2.08 1.42 -10.85
C PRO A 27 -2.23 0.15 -10.00
N PRO A 28 -1.31 -0.82 -10.12
CA PRO A 28 -1.31 -2.00 -9.28
C PRO A 28 -1.31 -1.59 -7.80
N TYR A 29 -2.23 -2.17 -7.03
CA TYR A 29 -2.34 -1.90 -5.61
C TYR A 29 -1.12 -2.49 -4.89
N THR A 30 -0.20 -1.61 -4.53
CA THR A 30 1.07 -1.92 -3.90
C THR A 30 0.89 -2.09 -2.38
N SER A 31 1.66 -2.97 -1.75
CA SER A 31 1.71 -3.17 -0.30
C SER A 31 2.15 -1.87 0.41
N THR A 32 1.15 -1.07 0.77
CA THR A 32 1.24 0.34 1.19
C THR A 32 2.20 0.67 2.33
N ALA A 33 2.77 -0.31 3.03
CA ALA A 33 3.76 -0.05 4.06
C ALA A 33 5.19 -0.11 3.50
N CYS A 34 5.57 -1.20 2.85
CA CYS A 34 6.95 -1.39 2.39
C CYS A 34 7.29 -0.54 1.16
N GLU A 35 6.37 -0.37 0.20
CA GLU A 35 6.61 0.54 -0.93
C GLU A 35 6.59 2.01 -0.50
N THR A 36 5.70 2.39 0.41
CA THR A 36 5.71 3.74 0.97
C THR A 36 6.96 3.99 1.81
N ALA A 37 7.46 3.01 2.56
CA ALA A 37 8.74 3.11 3.24
C ALA A 37 9.90 3.36 2.27
N ALA A 38 9.97 2.61 1.16
CA ALA A 38 11.00 2.81 0.14
C ALA A 38 10.93 4.20 -0.53
N LEU A 39 9.72 4.73 -0.73
CA LEU A 39 9.52 6.09 -1.23
C LEU A 39 10.00 7.15 -0.21
N LEU A 40 9.77 6.92 1.08
CA LEU A 40 10.25 7.79 2.16
C LEU A 40 11.78 7.74 2.29
N ASP A 41 12.40 6.56 2.16
CA ASP A 41 13.86 6.42 2.14
C ASP A 41 14.46 7.20 0.95
N THR A 42 13.85 7.06 -0.23
CA THR A 42 14.28 7.80 -1.43
C THR A 42 14.11 9.31 -1.23
N ALA A 43 13.00 9.75 -0.63
CA ALA A 43 12.79 11.16 -0.31
C ALA A 43 13.81 11.69 0.70
N GLY A 44 14.16 10.91 1.74
CA GLY A 44 15.18 11.26 2.72
C GLY A 44 16.56 11.46 2.10
N SER A 45 16.89 10.70 1.05
CA SER A 45 18.15 10.85 0.32
C SER A 45 18.26 12.15 -0.48
N THR A 46 17.11 12.77 -0.83
CA THR A 46 17.05 13.99 -1.66
C THR A 46 16.70 15.25 -0.84
N ARG A 47 16.04 15.11 0.30
CA ARG A 47 15.62 16.22 1.19
C ARG A 47 16.30 16.12 2.56
N GLN A 48 17.56 16.56 2.60
CA GLN A 48 18.42 16.42 3.79
C GLN A 48 17.88 17.16 5.02
N ASP A 49 17.12 18.24 4.85
CA ASP A 49 16.47 19.01 5.92
C ASP A 49 15.35 18.24 6.64
N GLN A 50 14.77 17.24 5.98
CA GLN A 50 13.66 16.42 6.47
C GLN A 50 14.04 14.94 6.60
N ALA A 51 15.29 14.58 6.29
CA ALA A 51 15.75 13.21 6.15
C ALA A 51 15.48 12.37 7.39
N ASP A 52 15.82 12.87 8.57
CA ASP A 52 15.63 12.16 9.84
C ASP A 52 14.16 11.79 10.09
N GLY A 53 13.24 12.73 9.79
CA GLY A 53 11.81 12.51 9.92
C GLY A 53 11.30 11.48 8.90
N LEU A 54 11.78 11.55 7.66
CA LEU A 54 11.41 10.63 6.58
C LEU A 54 11.89 9.20 6.86
N TYR A 55 13.14 9.03 7.30
CA TYR A 55 13.68 7.73 7.68
C TYR A 55 12.98 7.14 8.91
N ALA A 56 12.66 7.96 9.92
CA ALA A 56 11.90 7.50 11.09
C ALA A 56 10.50 6.97 10.71
N TRP A 57 9.85 7.56 9.70
CA TRP A 57 8.59 7.05 9.17
C TRP A 57 8.76 5.80 8.31
N ALA A 58 9.81 5.72 7.49
CA ALA A 58 10.12 4.53 6.72
C ALA A 58 10.31 3.30 7.62
N GLU A 59 11.08 3.43 8.70
CA GLU A 59 11.29 2.39 9.72
C GLU A 59 9.97 1.93 10.37
N ARG A 60 9.07 2.87 10.71
CA ARG A 60 7.74 2.54 11.27
C ARG A 60 6.87 1.77 10.28
N LEU A 61 6.99 2.05 8.99
CA LEU A 61 6.23 1.33 7.96
C LEU A 61 6.84 -0.04 7.68
N HIS A 62 8.17 -0.15 7.62
CA HIS A 62 8.87 -1.43 7.51
C HIS A 62 8.57 -2.37 8.69
N SER A 63 8.54 -1.88 9.93
CA SER A 63 8.21 -2.71 11.11
C SER A 63 6.77 -3.24 11.10
N ARG A 64 5.85 -2.58 10.39
CA ARG A 64 4.46 -3.03 10.19
C ARG A 64 4.28 -3.93 8.97
N CYS A 65 5.32 -4.07 8.15
CA CYS A 65 5.28 -4.86 6.93
C CYS A 65 5.11 -6.35 7.27
N ARG A 66 4.24 -7.02 6.51
CA ARG A 66 3.99 -8.45 6.63
C ARG A 66 4.68 -9.14 5.45
N LEU A 67 5.37 -10.25 5.72
CA LEU A 67 6.05 -11.04 4.69
C LEU A 67 5.07 -11.48 3.59
N ASN A 68 3.83 -11.82 3.94
CA ASN A 68 2.76 -12.08 2.98
C ASN A 68 1.88 -10.83 2.86
N ASN A 69 1.66 -10.37 1.62
CA ASN A 69 0.68 -9.34 1.34
C ASN A 69 -0.73 -9.86 1.70
N LYS A 70 -1.47 -9.09 2.51
CA LYS A 70 -2.78 -9.48 3.03
C LYS A 70 -3.85 -9.71 1.95
N PHE A 71 -3.75 -9.00 0.82
CA PHE A 71 -4.78 -8.99 -0.22
C PHE A 71 -4.39 -9.83 -1.44
N THR A 72 -3.11 -9.90 -1.77
CA THR A 72 -2.63 -10.66 -2.95
C THR A 72 -1.97 -11.99 -2.59
N GLY A 73 -1.62 -12.22 -1.32
CA GLY A 73 -0.89 -13.41 -0.87
C GLY A 73 0.57 -13.45 -1.34
N VAL A 74 1.04 -12.48 -2.12
CA VAL A 74 2.41 -12.42 -2.66
C VAL A 74 3.40 -12.08 -1.54
N LEU A 75 4.58 -12.71 -1.60
CA LEU A 75 5.67 -12.43 -0.67
C LEU A 75 6.30 -11.05 -0.91
N CYS A 76 6.44 -10.24 0.14
CA CYS A 76 7.25 -9.04 0.09
C CYS A 76 8.71 -9.42 -0.17
N ARG A 77 9.32 -8.76 -1.15
CA ARG A 77 10.73 -8.95 -1.53
C ARG A 77 11.66 -7.90 -0.93
N CYS A 78 11.11 -7.03 -0.10
CA CYS A 78 11.82 -6.00 0.63
C CYS A 78 12.90 -6.58 1.54
N GLY A 79 14.05 -5.89 1.63
CA GLY A 79 15.18 -6.30 2.48
C GLY A 79 14.86 -6.39 3.98
N CYS A 80 13.77 -5.75 4.45
CA CYS A 80 13.35 -5.80 5.85
C CYS A 80 12.93 -7.20 6.32
N HIS A 81 12.66 -8.15 5.41
CA HIS A 81 12.42 -9.55 5.76
C HIS A 81 13.62 -10.48 5.49
N GLN A 82 14.67 -9.99 4.82
CA GLN A 82 15.88 -10.78 4.54
C GLN A 82 16.83 -10.88 5.75
N ARG A 83 16.71 -9.99 6.74
CA ARG A 83 17.55 -9.94 7.96
C ARG A 83 17.25 -11.01 9.01
N SER A 84 16.29 -11.91 8.76
CA SER A 84 15.77 -12.88 9.75
C SER A 84 16.16 -14.33 9.45
N ARG A 85 17.19 -14.58 8.66
CA ARG A 85 17.78 -15.92 8.45
C ARG A 85 19.22 -15.99 8.94
#